data_AF-A0A2E7JIU9-F1
#
_entry.id   AF-A0A2E7JIU9-F1
#
_cell.length_a   1.000
_cell.length_b   1.000
_cell.length_c   1.000
_cell.angle_alpha   90.00
_cell.angle_beta   90.00
_cell.angle_gamma   90.00
#
_symmetry.space_group_name_H-M   'P 1'
#
loop_
_entity.id
_entity.type
_entity.pdbx_description
1 polymer ?
#
loop_
_entity_poly.entity_id
_entity_poly.type
_entity_poly.pdbx_seq_one_letter_code
_entity_poly.pdbx_strand_id
1 'polypeptide(L)'
;MSLLPWKKSQQQKQLSAYLDGELDPQEALGLGEHLVFDHELRKTLADYARADEIVGQALAPATSPDAAQFADGLAAALGTDAQTPQAPRRINPAVWASVGLLVTAGLTFAGLRRRGLV
;
A
#
# COMPACT_ATOMS: atom_id res chain seq x y z
N MET A 1 -32.24 18.56 -11.84
CA MET A 1 -32.90 18.13 -13.10
C MET A 1 -32.22 16.84 -13.55
N SER A 2 -32.95 15.73 -13.68
CA SER A 2 -32.36 14.47 -14.14
C SER A 2 -32.05 14.56 -15.64
N LEU A 3 -30.80 14.32 -16.01
CA LEU A 3 -30.42 14.18 -17.42
C LEU A 3 -31.08 12.95 -18.03
N LEU A 4 -31.38 13.03 -19.33
CA LEU A 4 -31.83 11.89 -20.11
C LEU A 4 -30.74 10.81 -20.14
N PRO A 5 -31.10 9.51 -20.15
CA PRO A 5 -30.14 8.41 -19.99
C PRO A 5 -29.02 8.42 -21.04
N TRP A 6 -29.32 8.78 -22.29
CA TRP A 6 -28.31 8.88 -23.34
C TRP A 6 -27.31 10.02 -23.11
N LYS A 7 -27.77 11.16 -22.56
CA LYS A 7 -26.89 12.31 -22.28
C LYS A 7 -25.93 11.97 -21.15
N LYS A 8 -26.43 11.26 -20.14
CA LYS A 8 -25.59 10.78 -19.03
C LYS A 8 -24.47 9.87 -19.54
N SER A 9 -24.79 8.93 -20.43
CA SER A 9 -23.76 8.03 -21.02
C SER A 9 -22.70 8.78 -21.82
N GLN A 10 -23.10 9.77 -22.63
CA GLN A 10 -22.16 10.60 -23.38
C GLN A 10 -21.25 11.41 -22.47
N GLN A 11 -21.82 12.02 -21.43
CA GLN A 11 -21.06 12.79 -20.44
C GLN A 11 -20.05 11.91 -19.69
N GLN A 12 -20.43 10.68 -19.32
CA GLN A 12 -19.51 9.73 -18.68
C GLN A 12 -18.35 9.37 -19.61
N LYS A 13 -18.64 9.15 -20.91
CA LYS A 13 -17.60 8.86 -21.91
C LYS A 13 -16.62 10.03 -22.07
N GLN A 14 -17.14 11.26 -22.11
CA GLN A 14 -16.31 12.47 -22.20
C GLN A 14 -15.43 12.65 -20.96
N LEU A 15 -15.95 12.37 -19.75
CA LEU A 15 -15.15 12.45 -18.53
C LEU A 15 -14.03 11.41 -18.48
N SER A 16 -14.28 10.18 -18.95
CA SER A 16 -13.24 9.16 -19.09
C SER A 16 -12.17 9.64 -20.08
N ALA A 17 -12.57 10.03 -21.29
CA ALA A 17 -11.64 10.51 -22.31
C ALA A 17 -10.84 11.75 -21.86
N TYR A 18 -11.43 12.62 -21.03
CA TYR A 18 -10.72 13.73 -20.41
C TYR A 18 -9.63 13.28 -19.46
N LEU A 19 -9.93 12.29 -18.61
CA LEU A 19 -8.98 11.74 -17.64
C LEU A 19 -7.84 10.99 -18.33
N ASP A 20 -8.17 10.27 -19.40
CA ASP A 20 -7.22 9.51 -20.22
C ASP A 20 -6.41 10.41 -21.19
N GLY A 21 -6.77 11.70 -21.30
CA GLY A 21 -6.13 12.66 -22.19
C GLY A 21 -6.43 12.42 -23.68
N GLU A 22 -7.52 11.71 -23.99
CA GLU A 22 -7.94 11.33 -25.35
C GLU A 22 -8.85 12.39 -26.03
N LEU A 23 -9.28 13.42 -25.29
CA LEU A 23 -10.08 14.50 -25.87
C LEU A 23 -9.24 15.43 -26.75
N ASP A 24 -9.86 15.94 -27.81
CA ASP A 24 -9.27 17.03 -28.59
C ASP A 24 -9.02 18.26 -27.70
N PRO A 25 -7.96 19.05 -27.93
CA PRO A 25 -7.59 20.16 -27.05
C PRO A 25 -8.72 21.18 -26.82
N GLN A 26 -9.55 21.41 -27.84
CA GLN A 26 -10.68 22.31 -27.76
C GLN A 26 -11.82 21.75 -26.89
N GLU A 27 -12.06 20.44 -26.96
CA GLU A 27 -13.05 19.75 -26.12
C GLU A 27 -12.58 19.66 -24.67
N ALA A 28 -11.28 19.40 -24.46
CA ALA A 28 -10.66 19.36 -23.14
C ALA A 28 -10.75 20.73 -22.44
N LEU A 29 -10.52 21.83 -23.16
CA LEU A 29 -10.70 23.19 -22.63
C LEU A 29 -12.15 23.45 -22.22
N GLY A 30 -13.11 23.16 -23.11
CA GLY A 30 -14.54 23.36 -22.81
C GLY A 30 -15.01 22.55 -21.61
N LEU A 31 -14.61 21.27 -21.53
CA LEU A 31 -14.94 20.44 -20.38
C LEU A 31 -14.22 20.90 -19.10
N GLY A 32 -12.98 21.39 -19.22
CA GLY A 32 -12.22 22.00 -18.14
C GLY A 32 -12.93 23.21 -17.54
N GLU A 33 -13.46 24.11 -18.38
CA GLU A 33 -14.28 25.24 -17.92
C GLU A 33 -15.54 24.79 -17.19
N HIS A 34 -16.23 23.77 -17.70
CA HIS A 34 -17.41 23.20 -17.04
C HIS A 34 -17.07 22.60 -15.66
N LEU A 35 -15.93 21.92 -15.55
CA LEU A 35 -15.45 21.34 -14.29
C LEU A 35 -15.17 22.42 -13.24
N VAL A 36 -14.73 23.63 -13.62
CA VAL A 36 -14.50 24.73 -12.66
C VAL A 36 -15.77 25.06 -11.87
N PHE A 37 -16.93 25.04 -12.54
CA PHE A 37 -18.19 25.51 -11.96
C PHE A 37 -19.12 24.38 -11.50
N ASP A 38 -18.97 23.16 -12.02
CA ASP A 38 -19.82 22.03 -11.66
C ASP A 38 -19.16 21.12 -10.61
N HIS A 39 -19.65 21.23 -9.37
CA HIS A 39 -19.20 20.40 -8.25
C HIS A 39 -19.49 18.91 -8.43
N GLU A 40 -20.68 18.55 -8.94
CA GLU A 40 -21.05 17.15 -9.12
C GLU A 40 -20.22 16.50 -10.22
N LEU A 41 -19.88 17.28 -11.25
CA LEU A 41 -18.99 16.85 -12.32
C LEU A 41 -17.58 16.58 -11.81
N ARG A 42 -17.03 17.48 -10.99
CA ARG A 42 -15.72 17.28 -10.34
C ARG A 42 -15.71 16.07 -9.43
N LYS A 43 -16.77 15.84 -8.66
CA LYS A 43 -16.90 14.66 -7.82
C LYS A 43 -16.87 13.38 -8.65
N THR A 44 -17.63 13.35 -9.75
CA THR A 44 -17.65 12.20 -10.67
C THR A 44 -16.27 11.94 -11.28
N LEU A 45 -15.56 13.00 -11.68
CA LEU A 45 -14.19 12.88 -12.20
C LEU A 45 -13.22 12.35 -11.13
N ALA A 46 -13.35 12.81 -9.89
CA ALA A 46 -12.54 12.32 -8.77
C ALA A 46 -12.83 10.84 -8.45
N ASP A 47 -14.08 10.40 -8.56
CA ASP A 47 -14.45 8.99 -8.39
C ASP A 47 -13.80 8.11 -9.47
N TYR A 48 -13.71 8.59 -10.72
CA TYR A 48 -13.00 7.90 -11.80
C TYR A 48 -11.49 7.85 -11.57
N ALA A 49 -10.87 8.97 -11.20
CA ALA A 49 -9.44 9.01 -10.86
C ALA A 49 -9.11 8.06 -9.70
N ARG A 50 -10.00 7.98 -8.70
CA ARG A 50 -9.83 7.08 -7.56
C ARG A 50 -9.95 5.61 -7.96
N ALA A 51 -10.88 5.29 -8.86
CA ALA A 51 -11.01 3.93 -9.38
C ALA A 51 -9.76 3.50 -10.15
N ASP A 52 -9.23 4.38 -10.99
CA ASP A 52 -7.98 4.14 -11.73
C ASP A 52 -6.79 3.90 -10.79
N GLU A 53 -6.65 4.73 -9.74
CA GLU A 53 -5.62 4.54 -8.71
C GLU A 53 -5.71 3.16 -8.04
N ILE A 54 -6.92 2.74 -7.64
CA ILE A 54 -7.15 1.43 -7.00
C ILE A 54 -6.79 0.29 -7.94
N VAL A 55 -7.21 0.38 -9.20
CA VAL A 55 -6.88 -0.62 -10.23
C VAL A 55 -5.37 -0.66 -10.47
N GLY A 56 -4.73 0.50 -10.59
CA GLY A 56 -3.28 0.64 -10.74
C GLY A 56 -2.52 -0.01 -9.58
N GLN A 57 -2.97 0.20 -8.33
CA GLN A 57 -2.39 -0.44 -7.15
C GLN A 57 -2.60 -1.97 -7.15
N ALA A 58 -3.78 -2.44 -7.56
CA ALA A 58 -4.09 -3.86 -7.61
C ALA A 58 -3.28 -4.60 -8.70
N LEU A 59 -2.99 -3.91 -9.80
CA LEU A 59 -2.20 -4.43 -10.92
C LEU A 59 -0.69 -4.19 -10.76
N ALA A 60 -0.29 -3.35 -9.80
CA ALA A 60 1.13 -3.08 -9.54
C ALA A 60 1.85 -4.39 -9.19
N PRO A 61 3.03 -4.64 -9.79
CA PRO A 61 3.78 -5.84 -9.49
C PRO A 61 4.10 -5.88 -8.00
N ALA A 62 3.95 -7.06 -7.39
CA ALA A 62 4.32 -7.28 -6.01
C ALA A 62 5.81 -6.97 -5.86
N THR A 63 6.10 -5.79 -5.33
CA THR A 63 7.47 -5.39 -5.04
C THR A 63 7.82 -6.12 -3.75
N SER A 64 8.57 -7.23 -3.88
CA SER A 64 9.17 -7.83 -2.69
C SER A 64 10.17 -6.80 -2.15
N PRO A 65 9.98 -6.26 -0.93
CA PRO A 65 10.97 -5.39 -0.35
C PRO A 65 12.30 -6.15 -0.28
N ASP A 66 13.38 -5.52 -0.72
CA ASP A 66 14.71 -6.06 -0.55
C ASP A 66 15.04 -6.02 0.94
N ALA A 67 15.01 -7.19 1.58
CA ALA A 67 15.25 -7.32 3.00
C ALA A 67 16.64 -6.78 3.41
N ALA A 68 17.63 -6.86 2.51
CA ALA A 68 18.96 -6.33 2.78
C ALA A 68 18.94 -4.79 2.82
N GLN A 69 18.34 -4.15 1.81
CA GLN A 69 18.20 -2.68 1.80
C GLN A 69 17.37 -2.14 2.95
N PHE A 70 16.30 -2.86 3.34
CA PHE A 70 15.52 -2.50 4.52
C PHE A 70 16.34 -2.63 5.81
N ALA A 71 17.11 -3.73 5.97
CA ALA A 71 17.97 -3.94 7.12
C ALA A 71 19.08 -2.88 7.20
N ASP A 72 19.68 -2.52 6.07
CA ASP A 72 20.71 -1.47 5.99
C ASP A 72 20.12 -0.08 6.31
N GLY A 73 18.94 0.23 5.77
CA GLY A 73 18.24 1.48 6.07
C GLY A 73 17.80 1.57 7.53
N LEU A 74 17.34 0.46 8.12
CA LEU A 74 17.00 0.36 9.54
C LEU A 74 18.25 0.48 10.41
N ALA A 75 19.36 -0.16 10.05
CA ALA A 75 20.62 -0.05 10.77
C ALA A 75 21.19 1.38 10.72
N ALA A 76 21.05 2.07 9.58
CA ALA A 76 21.43 3.47 9.44
C ALA A 76 20.51 4.40 10.24
N ALA A 77 19.19 4.16 10.24
CA ALA A 77 18.23 4.93 11.03
C ALA A 77 18.39 4.73 12.54
N LEU A 78 18.82 3.53 12.95
CA LEU A 78 19.19 3.20 14.34
C LEU A 78 20.64 3.61 14.68
N GLY A 79 21.39 4.13 13.70
CA GLY A 79 22.82 4.36 13.74
C GLY A 79 23.22 5.80 14.03
N THR A 80 22.96 6.28 15.24
CA THR A 80 23.71 7.41 15.85
C THR A 80 23.85 7.18 17.35
N ASP A 81 24.51 6.09 17.77
CA ASP A 81 25.15 5.99 19.11
C ASP A 81 25.98 4.72 19.41
N ALA A 82 26.08 3.74 18.52
CA ALA A 82 26.70 2.46 18.86
C ALA A 82 28.04 2.16 18.14
N GLN A 83 29.07 2.97 18.40
CA GLN A 83 30.46 2.51 18.32
C GLN A 83 31.15 2.72 19.66
N THR A 84 30.82 1.86 20.62
CA THR A 84 31.73 1.51 21.71
C THR A 84 32.13 0.04 21.56
N PRO A 85 33.42 -0.33 21.67
CA PRO A 85 33.83 -1.73 21.69
C PRO A 85 33.15 -2.41 22.88
N GLN A 86 32.13 -3.22 22.63
CA GLN A 86 31.49 -4.01 23.69
C GLN A 86 32.47 -5.09 24.14
N ALA A 87 32.97 -4.94 25.37
CA ALA A 87 33.64 -6.02 26.09
C ALA A 87 32.78 -7.30 26.03
N PRO A 88 33.39 -8.50 25.92
CA PRO A 88 32.65 -9.75 25.75
C PRO A 88 31.68 -9.95 26.90
N ARG A 89 30.38 -9.77 26.62
CA ARG A 89 29.31 -9.99 27.58
C ARG A 89 29.22 -11.48 27.85
N ARG A 90 29.70 -11.90 29.02
CA ARG A 90 29.51 -13.26 29.52
C ARG A 90 28.03 -13.44 29.86
N ILE A 91 27.28 -13.96 28.91
CA ILE A 91 25.86 -14.28 29.11
C ILE A 91 25.80 -15.51 30.02
N ASN A 92 25.05 -15.40 31.12
CA ASN A 92 24.88 -16.49 32.07
C ASN A 92 24.25 -17.73 31.39
N PRO A 93 24.75 -18.95 31.63
CA PRO A 93 24.28 -20.17 30.97
C PRO A 93 22.79 -20.45 31.25
N ALA A 94 22.24 -19.98 32.37
CA ALA A 94 20.83 -20.08 32.68
C ALA A 94 19.93 -19.33 31.66
N VAL A 95 20.42 -18.21 31.11
CA VAL A 95 19.67 -17.45 30.08
C VAL A 95 19.60 -18.25 28.80
N TRP A 96 20.71 -18.87 28.37
CA TRP A 96 20.72 -19.77 27.22
C TRP A 96 19.79 -20.98 27.41
N ALA A 97 19.78 -21.57 28.60
CA ALA A 97 18.87 -22.67 28.93
C ALA A 97 17.40 -22.24 28.84
N SER A 98 17.06 -21.05 29.33
CA SER A 98 15.69 -20.53 29.26
C SER A 98 15.21 -20.29 27.83
N VAL A 99 16.08 -19.75 26.96
CA VAL A 99 15.77 -19.53 25.54
C VAL A 99 15.54 -20.88 24.84
N GLY A 100 16.42 -21.85 25.08
CA GLY A 100 16.25 -23.21 24.55
C GLY A 100 14.93 -23.84 24.99
N LEU A 101 14.60 -23.77 26.28
CA LEU A 101 13.36 -24.33 26.82
C LEU A 101 12.11 -23.67 26.25
N LEU A 102 12.13 -22.35 26.03
CA LEU A 102 11.02 -21.61 25.43
C LEU A 102 10.79 -22.00 23.97
N VAL A 103 11.87 -22.16 23.20
CA VAL A 103 11.80 -22.61 21.80
C VAL A 103 11.28 -24.04 21.72
N THR A 104 11.76 -24.95 22.57
CA THR A 104 11.29 -26.34 22.61
C THR A 104 9.81 -26.41 23.03
N ALA A 105 9.41 -25.69 24.09
CA ALA A 105 8.03 -25.62 24.53
C ALA A 105 7.10 -25.06 23.44
N GLY A 106 7.50 -23.97 22.78
CA GLY A 106 6.75 -23.37 21.68
C GLY A 106 6.55 -24.31 20.49
N LEU A 107 7.61 -25.02 20.08
CA LEU A 107 7.53 -26.03 19.01
C LEU A 107 6.63 -27.21 19.39
N THR A 108 6.72 -27.71 20.63
CA THR A 108 5.84 -28.79 21.09
C THR A 108 4.37 -28.36 21.13
N PHE A 109 4.09 -27.14 21.60
CA PHE A 109 2.74 -26.61 21.67
C PHE A 109 2.13 -26.38 20.27
N ALA A 110 2.91 -25.82 19.34
CA ALA A 110 2.49 -25.68 17.95
C ALA A 110 2.23 -27.04 17.27
N GLY A 111 3.04 -28.05 17.58
CA GLY A 111 2.86 -29.41 17.08
C GLY A 111 1.59 -30.09 17.61
N LEU A 112 1.27 -29.88 18.89
CA LEU A 112 0.04 -30.37 19.54
C LEU A 112 -1.21 -29.71 18.95
N ARG A 113 -1.18 -28.38 18.74
CA ARG A 113 -2.28 -27.64 18.10
C ARG A 113 -2.54 -28.11 16.66
N ARG A 114 -1.49 -28.40 15.89
CA ARG A 114 -1.64 -28.91 14.51
C ARG A 114 -2.26 -30.31 14.45
N ARG A 115 -2.14 -31.10 15.52
CA ARG A 115 -2.73 -32.45 15.64
C ARG A 115 -4.13 -32.47 16.25
N GLY A 116 -4.70 -31.32 16.59
CA GLY A 116 -6.08 -31.20 17.10
C GLY A 116 -6.28 -31.81 18.50
N LEU A 117 -5.20 -31.95 19.28
CA LEU A 117 -5.23 -32.48 20.64
C LEU A 117 -5.45 -31.40 21.71
N VAL A 118 -5.43 -30.13 21.31
CA VAL A 118 -5.67 -28.93 22.15
C VAL A 118 -6.41 -27.89 21.33
#